data_AF-A0A837J6X8-F1
#
_entry.id   AF-A0A837J6X8-F1
#
_cell.length_a   1.000
_cell.length_b   1.000
_cell.length_c   1.000
_cell.angle_alpha   90.00
_cell.angle_beta   90.00
_cell.angle_gamma   90.00
#
_symmetry.space_group_name_H-M   'P 1'
#
loop_
_entity.id
_entity.type
_entity.pdbx_description
1 polymer ?
#
loop_
_entity_poly.entity_id
_entity_poly.type
_entity_poly.pdbx_seq_one_letter_code
_entity_poly.pdbx_strand_id
1 'polypeptide(L)'
;MSKKPELKQWAENKVSSNPTRYGSDLGNSYIILDYLIETNPELNQLSRLTLEAISESVAVSRIKNQYLEENPQYDFRDRWKSKRSFIKKDLQDKK
;
A
#
# COMPACT_ATOMS: atom_id res chain seq x y z
N MET A 1 12.83 -4.84 15.23
CA MET A 1 12.74 -5.97 14.29
C MET A 1 11.71 -5.67 13.22
N SER A 2 11.89 -6.13 11.98
CA SER A 2 10.92 -5.87 10.90
C SER A 2 9.72 -6.80 11.05
N LYS A 3 8.51 -6.26 11.24
CA LYS A 3 7.26 -7.04 11.27
C LYS A 3 6.86 -7.62 9.90
N LYS A 4 7.67 -7.43 8.86
CA LYS A 4 7.35 -7.81 7.48
C LYS A 4 6.98 -9.29 7.31
N PRO A 5 7.68 -10.26 7.93
CA PRO A 5 7.31 -11.67 7.81
C PRO A 5 5.93 -11.97 8.40
N GLU A 6 5.63 -11.42 9.58
CA GLU A 6 4.33 -11.59 10.26
C GLU A 6 3.19 -10.98 9.44
N LEU A 7 3.38 -9.75 8.93
CA LEU A 7 2.39 -9.07 8.09
C LEU A 7 2.15 -9.83 6.78
N LYS A 8 3.22 -10.36 6.17
CA LYS A 8 3.12 -11.18 4.96
C LYS A 8 2.30 -12.44 5.22
N GLN A 9 2.64 -13.19 6.28
CA GLN A 9 1.92 -14.42 6.62
C GLN A 9 0.45 -14.14 6.95
N TRP A 10 0.16 -13.08 7.70
CA TRP A 10 -1.22 -12.69 8.02
C TRP A 10 -2.01 -12.35 6.76
N ALA A 11 -1.44 -11.59 5.83
CA ALA A 11 -2.10 -11.23 4.58
C ALA A 11 -2.35 -12.45 3.68
N GLU A 12 -1.37 -13.35 3.55
CA GLU A 12 -1.49 -14.59 2.78
C GLU A 12 -2.59 -15.49 3.35
N ASN A 13 -2.66 -15.61 4.69
CA ASN A 13 -3.70 -16.37 5.37
C ASN A 13 -5.10 -15.77 5.11
N LYS A 14 -5.24 -14.44 5.23
CA LYS A 14 -6.49 -13.73 4.94
C LYS A 14 -6.96 -13.97 3.51
N VAL A 15 -6.10 -13.67 2.52
CA VAL A 15 -6.42 -13.87 1.11
C VAL A 15 -6.81 -15.32 0.82
N SER A 16 -6.08 -16.30 1.37
CA SER A 16 -6.37 -17.73 1.15
C SER A 16 -7.70 -18.17 1.78
N SER A 17 -8.07 -17.59 2.94
CA SER A 17 -9.33 -17.92 3.62
C SER A 17 -10.59 -17.40 2.92
N ASN A 18 -10.49 -16.29 2.19
CA ASN A 18 -11.59 -15.76 1.39
C ASN A 18 -11.09 -15.02 0.14
N PRO A 19 -10.69 -15.75 -0.91
CA PRO A 19 -10.10 -15.16 -2.11
C PRO A 19 -11.03 -14.20 -2.84
N THR A 20 -12.34 -14.46 -2.83
CA THR A 20 -13.34 -13.60 -3.49
C THR A 20 -13.49 -12.26 -2.77
N ARG A 21 -13.40 -12.22 -1.44
CA ARG A 21 -13.44 -10.95 -0.68
C ARG A 21 -12.14 -10.18 -0.82
N TYR A 22 -11.02 -10.81 -0.47
CA TYR A 22 -9.73 -10.11 -0.35
C TYR A 22 -8.98 -9.96 -1.68
N GLY A 23 -9.32 -10.74 -2.69
CA GLY A 23 -8.80 -10.61 -4.05
C GLY A 23 -9.67 -9.77 -4.99
N SER A 24 -10.80 -9.21 -4.51
CA SER A 24 -11.68 -8.35 -5.30
C SER A 24 -11.10 -6.95 -5.54
N ASP A 25 -11.80 -6.15 -6.34
CA ASP A 25 -11.50 -4.72 -6.54
C ASP A 25 -11.51 -3.93 -5.22
N LEU A 26 -12.35 -4.33 -4.26
CA LEU A 26 -12.40 -3.78 -2.90
C LEU A 26 -11.53 -4.55 -1.90
N GLY A 27 -10.77 -5.53 -2.37
CA GLY A 27 -9.97 -6.42 -1.53
C GLY A 27 -8.97 -5.69 -0.65
N ASN A 28 -8.34 -4.62 -1.18
CA ASN A 28 -7.47 -3.74 -0.41
C ASN A 28 -8.22 -3.06 0.74
N SER A 29 -9.43 -2.55 0.51
CA SER A 29 -10.22 -1.91 1.56
C SER A 29 -10.63 -2.90 2.65
N TYR A 30 -11.07 -4.10 2.25
CA TYR A 30 -11.44 -5.14 3.20
C TYR A 30 -10.28 -5.60 4.06
N ILE A 31 -9.13 -5.91 3.45
CA ILE A 31 -7.99 -6.46 4.19
C ILE A 31 -7.37 -5.42 5.14
N ILE A 32 -7.37 -4.14 4.76
CA ILE A 32 -6.91 -3.05 5.62
C ILE A 32 -7.88 -2.84 6.79
N LEU A 33 -9.18 -2.81 6.54
CA LEU A 33 -10.18 -2.64 7.59
C LEU A 33 -10.08 -3.77 8.63
N ASP A 34 -10.06 -5.02 8.18
CA ASP A 34 -9.92 -6.19 9.05
C ASP A 34 -8.62 -6.12 9.86
N TYR A 35 -7.50 -5.76 9.22
CA TYR A 35 -6.20 -5.60 9.91
C TYR A 35 -6.28 -4.54 11.02
N LEU A 36 -6.87 -3.38 10.72
CA LEU A 36 -6.98 -2.29 11.70
C LEU A 36 -7.83 -2.70 12.89
N ILE A 37 -8.98 -3.35 12.65
CA ILE A 37 -9.88 -3.83 13.71
C ILE A 37 -9.18 -4.89 14.58
N GLU A 38 -8.56 -5.89 13.96
CA GLU A 38 -7.93 -7.00 14.69
C GLU A 38 -6.71 -6.55 15.51
N THR A 39 -5.94 -5.58 15.00
CA THR A 39 -4.72 -5.12 15.68
C THR A 39 -4.95 -3.96 16.65
N ASN A 40 -6.13 -3.35 16.64
CA ASN A 40 -6.48 -2.26 17.53
C ASN A 40 -7.91 -2.44 18.09
N PRO A 41 -8.19 -3.54 18.80
CA PRO A 41 -9.54 -3.87 19.28
C PRO A 41 -10.13 -2.81 20.21
N GLU A 42 -9.27 -2.05 20.91
CA GLU A 42 -9.66 -0.97 21.83
C GLU A 42 -10.16 0.29 21.10
N LEU A 43 -9.93 0.42 19.79
CA LEU A 43 -10.31 1.59 19.00
C LEU A 43 -11.72 1.46 18.43
N ASN A 44 -12.71 1.78 19.26
CA ASN A 44 -14.15 1.75 18.92
C ASN A 44 -14.53 2.59 17.67
N GLN A 45 -13.69 3.55 17.28
CA GLN A 45 -13.93 4.47 16.15
C GLN A 45 -13.63 3.85 14.77
N LEU A 46 -12.93 2.72 14.71
CA LEU A 46 -12.60 2.06 13.43
C LEU A 46 -13.83 1.58 12.66
N SER A 47 -14.92 1.30 13.38
CA SER A 47 -16.24 0.99 12.80
C SER A 47 -16.82 2.10 11.92
N ARG A 48 -16.33 3.34 12.06
CA ARG A 48 -16.76 4.49 11.26
C ARG A 48 -16.01 4.64 9.94
N LEU A 49 -14.94 3.88 9.73
CA LEU A 49 -14.22 3.88 8.46
C LEU A 49 -15.02 3.12 7.42
N THR A 50 -15.50 3.84 6.41
CA THR A 50 -16.16 3.21 5.26
C THR A 50 -15.13 2.56 4.34
N LEU A 51 -15.52 1.51 3.62
CA LEU A 51 -14.65 0.87 2.62
C LEU A 51 -14.23 1.84 1.52
N GLU A 52 -15.09 2.81 1.21
CA GLU A 52 -14.84 3.91 0.27
C GLU A 52 -13.70 4.80 0.78
N ALA A 53 -13.78 5.31 2.02
CA ALA A 53 -12.72 6.14 2.60
C ALA A 53 -11.37 5.40 2.66
N ILE A 54 -11.38 4.10 2.95
CA ILE A 54 -10.16 3.28 2.91
C ILE A 54 -9.64 3.15 1.47
N SER A 55 -10.51 2.90 0.49
CA SER A 55 -10.14 2.80 -0.92
C SER A 55 -9.50 4.10 -1.41
N GLU A 56 -10.12 5.23 -1.11
CA GLU A 56 -9.62 6.57 -1.43
C GLU A 56 -8.25 6.81 -0.78
N SER A 57 -8.06 6.42 0.47
CA SER A 57 -6.76 6.57 1.15
C SER A 57 -5.63 5.79 0.45
N VAL A 58 -5.94 4.60 -0.09
CA VAL A 58 -5.00 3.81 -0.89
C VAL A 58 -4.69 4.52 -2.22
N ALA A 59 -5.70 5.07 -2.88
CA ALA A 59 -5.53 5.85 -4.11
C ALA A 59 -4.67 7.09 -3.88
N VAL A 60 -4.94 7.86 -2.82
CA VAL A 60 -4.14 9.02 -2.41
C VAL A 60 -2.68 8.63 -2.19
N SER A 61 -2.42 7.51 -1.50
CA SER A 61 -1.06 7.02 -1.28
C SER A 61 -0.33 6.67 -2.59
N ARG A 62 -1.03 6.03 -3.55
CA ARG A 62 -0.49 5.70 -4.88
C ARG A 62 -0.18 6.96 -5.68
N ILE A 63 -1.11 7.92 -5.75
CA ILE A 63 -0.93 9.20 -6.43
C ILE A 63 0.26 9.96 -5.86
N LYS A 64 0.36 10.03 -4.52
CA LYS A 64 1.50 10.65 -3.84
C LYS A 64 2.82 9.95 -4.19
N ASN A 65 2.84 8.62 -4.29
CA ASN A 65 4.07 7.91 -4.69
C ASN A 65 4.47 8.23 -6.14
N GLN A 66 3.51 8.28 -7.07
CA GLN A 66 3.76 8.68 -8.46
C GLN A 66 4.32 10.11 -8.53
N TYR A 67 3.73 11.05 -7.79
CA TYR A 67 4.21 12.43 -7.71
C TYR A 67 5.68 12.51 -7.25
N LEU A 68 6.09 11.69 -6.28
CA LEU A 68 7.47 11.64 -5.80
C LEU A 68 8.46 11.00 -6.80
N GLU A 69 7.97 10.13 -7.69
CA GLU A 69 8.79 9.59 -8.78
C GLU A 69 9.13 10.67 -9.80
N GLU A 70 8.14 11.47 -10.17
CA GLU A 70 8.25 12.62 -11.07
C GLU A 70 9.02 13.79 -10.42
N ASN A 71 8.94 13.93 -9.09
CA ASN A 71 9.54 15.04 -8.34
C ASN A 71 10.51 14.55 -7.23
N PRO A 72 11.69 14.02 -7.61
CA PRO A 72 12.69 13.48 -6.66
C PRO A 72 13.09 14.41 -5.54
N GLN A 73 13.07 15.73 -5.78
CA GLN A 73 13.45 16.75 -4.81
C GLN A 73 12.55 16.78 -3.57
N TYR A 74 11.34 16.20 -3.67
CA TYR A 74 10.43 16.05 -2.54
C TYR A 74 10.51 14.65 -1.89
N ASP A 75 11.32 13.72 -2.43
CA ASP A 75 11.45 12.36 -1.92
C ASP A 75 12.58 12.21 -0.90
N PHE A 76 12.25 12.58 0.34
CA PHE A 76 13.12 12.49 1.52
C PHE A 76 13.09 11.11 2.22
N ARG A 77 12.63 10.04 1.56
CA ARG A 77 12.61 8.71 2.17
C ARG A 77 14.02 8.14 2.30
N ASP A 78 14.43 7.85 3.53
CA ASP A 78 15.70 7.14 3.83
C ASP A 78 15.58 5.61 3.66
N ARG A 79 14.35 5.07 3.72
CA ARG A 79 14.06 3.63 3.62
C ARG A 79 12.95 3.38 2.62
N TRP A 80 13.01 2.24 1.93
CA TRP A 80 12.01 1.82 0.93
C TRP A 80 11.83 2.83 -0.22
N LYS A 81 12.85 3.66 -0.47
CA LYS A 81 12.92 4.47 -1.68
C LYS A 81 12.86 3.52 -2.87
N SER A 82 12.03 3.85 -3.87
CA SER A 82 11.95 3.02 -5.07
C SER A 82 13.36 2.95 -5.65
N LYS A 83 13.85 1.72 -5.86
CA LYS A 83 15.09 1.52 -6.61
C LYS A 83 14.75 1.95 -8.02
N ARG A 84 15.06 3.20 -8.37
CA ARG A 84 14.99 3.66 -9.76
C ARG A 84 15.87 2.73 -10.56
N SER A 85 15.30 1.74 -11.25
CA SER A 85 15.95 1.21 -12.43
C SER A 85 15.95 2.39 -13.39
N PHE A 86 17.05 3.13 -13.41
CA PHE A 86 17.27 4.15 -14.41
C PHE A 86 17.00 3.51 -15.77
N ILE A 87 15.86 3.82 -16.38
CA ILE A 87 15.74 3.82 -17.83
C ILE A 87 16.62 4.99 -18.27
N LYS A 88 17.94 4.81 -18.20
CA LYS A 88 18.89 5.54 -19.06
C LYS A 88 18.70 4.98 -20.47
N LYS A 89 17.54 5.19 -21.07
CA LYS A 89 17.29 4.75 -22.46
C LYS A 89 17.03 5.90 -23.42
N ASP A 90 16.76 7.11 -22.93
CA ASP A 90 16.42 8.23 -23.83
C ASP A 90 17.50 9.34 -23.93
N LEU A 91 18.72 9.08 -23.45
CA LEU A 91 19.85 10.02 -23.59
C LEU A 91 21.09 9.43 -24.30
N GLN A 92 21.01 8.23 -24.86
CA GLN A 92 22.11 7.64 -25.64
C GLN A 92 21.86 7.57 -27.16
N ASP A 93 20.63 7.76 -27.65
CA ASP A 93 20.34 7.73 -29.11
C ASP A 93 20.30 9.12 -29.76
N LYS A 94 21.08 10.08 -29.24
CA LYS A 94 21.40 11.34 -29.93
C LYS A 94 22.91 11.55 -29.98
N LYS A 95 23.60 10.73 -30.79
CA LYS A 95 24.93 11.04 -31.34
C LYS A 95 25.03 10.52 -32.76
#